data_AF-A0A2M8G4X4-F1
#
_entry.id   AF-A0A2M8G4X4-F1
#
_cell.length_a   1.000
_cell.length_b   1.000
_cell.length_c   1.000
_cell.angle_alpha   90.00
_cell.angle_beta   90.00
_cell.angle_gamma   90.00
#
_symmetry.space_group_name_H-M   'P 1'
#
loop_
_entity.id
_entity.type
_entity.pdbx_description
1 polymer ?
#
loop_
_entity_poly.entity_id
_entity_poly.type
_entity_poly.pdbx_seq_one_letter_code
_entity_poly.pdbx_strand_id
1 'polypeptide(L)'
;MKKYLKFIIPGVILLIGLSWLFWPAKKTKTETQAPAKKMEEINKIVLSDRPFVTLTPREDGKEVKLMIDRVKDAAAVEYEMEYQAASLIQGVFGTIDFTQEPAPVSKDLLFGSCSKGKCRYDEGVTGGGLTLRFDGGSAPYALKSDFNLQQMFDRQGKFVSRDSKATLDVGTKGLPDKTYVIVAGTMGLPAEVDGEVLAGPYAFLAAASPVLKAATLTIQSKDDLTGAKLMMWNGKSYTELKSTLADSKISTPVTGLGIFLVVK
;
A
#
# COMPACT_ATOMS: atom_id res chain seq x y z
N MET A 1 -0.43 25.95 -86.77
CA MET A 1 0.08 25.84 -85.38
C MET A 1 0.15 24.39 -84.85
N LYS A 2 0.56 23.39 -85.67
CA LYS A 2 0.62 21.96 -85.26
C LYS A 2 2.04 21.36 -85.24
N LYS A 3 3.08 22.16 -85.54
CA LYS A 3 4.45 21.68 -85.75
C LYS A 3 5.32 21.72 -84.48
N TYR A 4 4.99 22.57 -83.51
CA TYR A 4 5.72 22.72 -82.24
C TYR A 4 5.18 21.82 -81.12
N LEU A 5 3.98 21.26 -81.29
CA LEU A 5 3.33 20.41 -80.29
C LEU A 5 4.10 19.09 -80.03
N LYS A 6 4.87 18.61 -81.02
CA LYS A 6 5.71 17.40 -80.89
C LYS A 6 6.97 17.60 -80.04
N PHE A 7 7.36 18.85 -79.76
CA PHE A 7 8.52 19.19 -78.93
C PHE A 7 8.13 19.72 -77.54
N ILE A 8 6.91 20.25 -77.40
CA ILE A 8 6.37 20.74 -76.12
C ILE A 8 6.02 19.56 -75.20
N ILE A 9 5.46 18.47 -75.73
CA ILE A 9 5.04 17.31 -74.93
C ILE A 9 6.23 16.58 -74.27
N PRO A 10 7.34 16.28 -74.97
CA PRO A 10 8.52 15.68 -74.32
C PRO A 10 9.19 16.63 -73.31
N GLY A 11 9.23 17.93 -73.61
CA GLY A 11 9.83 18.93 -72.71
C GLY A 11 9.08 19.11 -71.39
N VAL A 12 7.75 19.06 -71.42
CA VAL A 12 6.91 19.12 -70.22
C VAL A 12 7.02 17.83 -69.39
N ILE A 13 7.10 16.66 -70.04
CA ILE A 13 7.31 15.37 -69.35
C ILE A 13 8.70 15.32 -68.68
N LEU A 14 9.73 15.88 -69.31
CA LEU A 14 11.07 15.97 -68.74
C LEU A 14 11.12 16.90 -67.53
N LEU A 15 10.40 18.04 -67.58
CA LEU A 15 10.30 18.98 -66.47
C LEU A 15 9.52 18.42 -65.27
N ILE A 16 8.46 17.63 -65.52
CA ILE A 16 7.71 16.93 -64.46
C ILE A 16 8.57 15.83 -63.82
N GLY A 17 9.32 15.07 -64.63
CA GLY A 17 10.24 14.04 -64.15
C GLY A 17 11.39 14.58 -63.29
N LEU A 18 11.94 15.75 -63.66
CA LEU A 18 12.96 16.44 -62.85
C LEU A 18 12.39 17.05 -61.57
N SER A 19 11.12 17.48 -61.56
CA SER A 19 10.47 18.03 -60.36
C SER A 19 10.19 16.98 -59.27
N TRP A 20 10.09 15.70 -59.63
CA TRP A 20 9.97 14.58 -58.68
C TRP A 20 11.28 14.17 -58.01
N LEU A 21 12.43 14.46 -58.64
CA LEU A 21 13.76 14.13 -58.08
C LEU A 21 14.21 15.10 -56.97
N PHE A 22 13.58 16.27 -56.84
CA PHE A 22 13.90 17.29 -55.83
C PHE A 22 12.83 17.43 -54.74
N TRP A 23 11.88 16.51 -54.64
CA TRP A 23 10.93 16.51 -53.53
C TRP A 23 11.64 15.99 -52.27
N PRO A 24 11.78 16.80 -51.20
CA PRO A 24 12.40 16.33 -49.97
C PRO A 24 11.57 15.18 -49.44
N ALA A 25 12.17 13.98 -49.38
CA ALA A 25 11.59 12.84 -48.71
C ALA A 25 11.22 13.30 -47.29
N LYS A 26 9.92 13.48 -47.03
CA LYS A 26 9.43 13.66 -45.66
C LYS A 26 9.90 12.43 -44.94
N LYS A 27 10.93 12.59 -44.09
CA LYS A 27 11.29 11.59 -43.10
C LYS A 27 10.04 11.42 -42.26
N THR A 28 9.28 10.37 -42.52
CA THR A 28 8.27 9.88 -41.60
C THR A 28 9.03 9.66 -40.31
N LYS A 29 8.87 10.58 -39.36
CA LYS A 29 9.22 10.32 -37.97
C LYS A 29 8.39 9.11 -37.63
N THR A 30 9.03 7.95 -37.58
CA THR A 30 8.52 6.83 -36.80
C THR A 30 8.35 7.39 -35.40
N GLU A 31 7.12 7.78 -35.06
CA GLU A 31 6.74 7.92 -33.67
C GLU A 31 6.98 6.54 -33.07
N THR A 32 8.10 6.40 -32.38
CA THR A 32 8.29 5.35 -31.39
C THR A 32 7.09 5.48 -30.48
N GLN A 33 6.09 4.61 -30.67
CA GLN A 33 5.02 4.46 -29.71
C GLN A 33 5.73 4.23 -28.38
N ALA A 34 5.52 5.16 -27.44
CA ALA A 34 6.01 4.99 -26.09
C ALA A 34 5.58 3.58 -25.65
N PRO A 35 6.50 2.74 -25.16
CA PRO A 35 6.15 1.39 -24.75
C PRO A 35 4.94 1.49 -23.83
N ALA A 36 3.85 0.80 -24.19
CA ALA A 36 2.64 0.79 -23.39
C ALA A 36 3.06 0.44 -21.96
N LYS A 37 2.89 1.40 -21.03
CA LYS A 37 3.28 1.23 -19.63
C LYS A 37 2.54 0.00 -19.13
N LYS A 38 3.26 -1.12 -19.00
CA LYS A 38 2.70 -2.38 -18.51
C LYS A 38 2.02 -2.04 -17.18
N MET A 39 0.70 -2.26 -17.10
CA MET A 39 -0.05 -1.93 -15.90
C MET A 39 0.54 -2.75 -14.75
N GLU A 40 0.92 -2.06 -13.69
CA GLU A 40 1.53 -2.69 -12.52
C GLU A 40 0.49 -3.59 -11.84
N GLU A 41 0.79 -4.89 -11.74
CA GLU A 41 -0.09 -5.86 -11.09
C GLU A 41 0.13 -5.80 -9.57
N ILE A 42 -0.79 -5.16 -8.86
CA ILE A 42 -0.72 -4.96 -7.40
C ILE A 42 -1.27 -6.20 -6.67
N ASN A 43 -0.59 -6.62 -5.60
CA ASN A 43 -1.00 -7.70 -4.69
C ASN A 43 -1.18 -9.07 -5.37
N LYS A 44 -0.40 -9.37 -6.42
CA LYS A 44 -0.53 -10.63 -7.18
C LYS A 44 0.07 -11.85 -6.47
N ILE A 45 1.15 -11.67 -5.71
CA ILE A 45 1.77 -12.78 -4.97
C ILE A 45 0.89 -13.23 -3.81
N VAL A 46 0.93 -14.52 -3.49
CA VAL A 46 0.16 -15.12 -2.39
C VAL A 46 0.57 -14.52 -1.05
N LEU A 47 -0.35 -14.44 -0.09
CA LEU A 47 -0.14 -13.75 1.17
C LEU A 47 1.06 -14.29 1.97
N SER A 48 1.31 -15.59 1.93
CA SER A 48 2.44 -16.27 2.59
C SER A 48 3.82 -15.92 2.02
N ASP A 49 3.87 -15.40 0.79
CA ASP A 49 5.12 -15.00 0.13
C ASP A 49 5.36 -13.50 0.20
N ARG A 50 4.38 -12.74 0.70
CA ARG A 50 4.55 -11.30 0.89
C ARG A 50 5.46 -11.01 2.09
N PRO A 51 6.33 -9.99 1.99
CA PRO A 51 7.00 -9.43 3.16
C PRO A 51 5.97 -8.97 4.18
N PHE A 52 6.36 -9.06 5.44
CA PHE A 52 5.57 -8.58 6.56
C PHE A 52 5.78 -7.07 6.75
N VAL A 53 4.70 -6.28 6.66
CA VAL A 53 4.78 -4.82 6.69
C VAL A 53 3.78 -4.23 7.69
N THR A 54 4.26 -3.30 8.50
CA THR A 54 3.42 -2.55 9.44
C THR A 54 3.72 -1.06 9.42
N LEU A 55 2.71 -0.27 9.77
CA LEU A 55 2.82 1.15 10.08
C LEU A 55 2.42 1.36 11.55
N THR A 56 3.29 1.99 12.33
CA THR A 56 3.03 2.33 13.74
C THR A 56 3.08 3.84 13.91
N PRO A 57 2.06 4.51 14.47
CA PRO A 57 2.09 5.95 14.63
C PRO A 57 3.06 6.34 15.74
N ARG A 58 3.67 7.52 15.60
CA ARG A 58 4.34 8.19 16.73
C ARG A 58 3.29 8.72 17.71
N GLU A 59 3.68 8.90 18.97
CA GLU A 59 2.77 9.35 20.05
C GLU A 59 2.01 10.64 19.73
N ASP A 60 2.63 11.56 18.98
CA ASP A 60 2.03 12.85 18.61
C ASP A 60 1.27 12.83 17.27
N GLY A 61 1.21 11.67 16.58
CA GLY A 61 0.49 11.50 15.32
C GLY A 61 1.10 12.19 14.11
N LYS A 62 2.34 12.70 14.20
CA LYS A 62 2.99 13.47 13.11
C LYS A 62 3.88 12.64 12.18
N GLU A 63 3.99 11.35 12.46
CA GLU A 63 4.90 10.43 11.78
C GLU A 63 4.39 9.01 11.98
N VAL A 64 4.69 8.13 11.02
CA VAL A 64 4.53 6.69 11.17
C VAL A 64 5.86 6.00 10.94
N LYS A 65 6.15 4.98 11.74
CA LYS A 65 7.26 4.07 11.53
C LYS A 65 6.80 2.96 10.59
N LEU A 66 7.37 2.93 9.39
CA LEU A 66 7.29 1.81 8.45
C LEU A 66 8.29 0.74 8.88
N MET A 67 7.80 -0.48 9.11
CA MET A 67 8.62 -1.66 9.32
C MET A 67 8.40 -2.63 8.15
N ILE A 68 9.48 -3.16 7.60
CA ILE A 68 9.45 -4.22 6.58
C ILE A 68 10.32 -5.37 7.06
N ASP A 69 9.74 -6.56 7.10
CA ASP A 69 10.41 -7.79 7.54
C ASP A 69 10.03 -8.95 6.59
N ARG A 70 10.69 -10.10 6.75
CA ARG A 70 10.44 -11.35 6.01
C ARG A 70 10.43 -11.16 4.49
N VAL A 71 11.29 -10.29 3.99
CA VAL A 71 11.46 -10.04 2.56
C VAL A 71 12.03 -11.30 1.92
N LYS A 72 11.29 -11.87 0.94
CA LYS A 72 11.76 -12.99 0.14
C LYS A 72 12.32 -12.44 -1.17
N ASP A 73 13.61 -12.69 -1.39
CA ASP A 73 14.30 -12.46 -2.67
C ASP A 73 14.13 -11.05 -3.25
N ALA A 74 14.34 -9.96 -2.51
CA ALA A 74 14.36 -8.61 -3.10
C ALA A 74 15.67 -7.88 -2.78
N ALA A 75 16.22 -7.14 -3.75
CA ALA A 75 17.44 -6.37 -3.56
C ALA A 75 17.13 -4.97 -3.02
N ALA A 76 15.98 -4.42 -3.37
CA ALA A 76 15.48 -3.13 -2.92
C ALA A 76 13.94 -3.08 -2.92
N VAL A 77 13.42 -2.04 -2.26
CA VAL A 77 12.01 -1.65 -2.33
C VAL A 77 11.89 -0.14 -2.46
N GLU A 78 11.07 0.30 -3.41
CA GLU A 78 10.56 1.67 -3.44
C GLU A 78 9.28 1.73 -2.62
N TYR A 79 9.19 2.69 -1.71
CA TYR A 79 7.97 2.96 -0.95
C TYR A 79 7.37 4.31 -1.33
N GLU A 80 6.05 4.31 -1.43
CA GLU A 80 5.22 5.47 -1.72
C GLU A 80 4.05 5.44 -0.74
N MET A 81 4.06 6.37 0.22
CA MET A 81 2.97 6.55 1.17
C MET A 81 2.22 7.84 0.83
N GLU A 82 1.00 7.70 0.33
CA GLU A 82 0.08 8.83 0.13
C GLU A 82 -0.83 8.96 1.35
N TYR A 83 -1.12 10.17 1.80
CA TYR A 83 -2.03 10.41 2.92
C TYR A 83 -2.89 11.66 2.72
N GLN A 84 -4.09 11.63 3.30
CA GLN A 84 -4.99 12.77 3.35
C GLN A 84 -4.60 13.68 4.51
N ALA A 85 -4.34 14.96 4.22
CA ALA A 85 -4.11 16.03 5.19
C ALA A 85 -5.10 17.16 4.94
N ALA A 86 -6.09 17.31 5.82
CA ALA A 86 -7.21 18.23 5.63
C ALA A 86 -7.87 18.05 4.25
N SER A 87 -7.70 18.99 3.31
CA SER A 87 -8.24 18.93 1.94
C SER A 87 -7.22 18.51 0.87
N LEU A 88 -5.97 18.22 1.24
CA LEU A 88 -4.89 17.91 0.32
C LEU A 88 -4.43 16.45 0.45
N ILE A 89 -4.02 15.85 -0.67
CA ILE A 89 -3.25 14.61 -0.67
C ILE A 89 -1.77 14.99 -0.65
N GLN A 90 -1.03 14.38 0.26
CA GLN A 90 0.42 14.53 0.41
C GLN A 90 1.09 13.16 0.26
N GLY A 91 2.41 13.14 0.11
CA GLY A 91 3.15 11.91 -0.12
C GLY A 91 4.54 11.87 0.52
N VAL A 92 4.95 10.69 0.95
CA VAL A 92 6.32 10.36 1.38
C VAL A 92 6.85 9.26 0.48
N PHE A 93 8.04 9.46 -0.07
CA PHE A 93 8.66 8.57 -1.04
C PHE A 93 10.09 8.24 -0.63
N GLY A 94 10.54 7.04 -0.97
CA GLY A 94 11.94 6.69 -0.85
C GLY A 94 12.23 5.26 -1.29
N THR A 95 13.47 4.86 -1.07
CA THR A 95 13.98 3.55 -1.46
C THR A 95 14.75 2.95 -0.29
N ILE A 96 14.65 1.64 -0.12
CA ILE A 96 15.48 0.85 0.78
C ILE A 96 16.24 -0.14 -0.07
N ASP A 97 17.56 -0.15 0.04
CA ASP A 97 18.44 -1.14 -0.57
C ASP A 97 18.73 -2.22 0.47
N PHE A 98 18.15 -3.41 0.31
CA PHE A 98 18.31 -4.54 1.23
C PHE A 98 19.72 -5.14 1.21
N THR A 99 20.56 -4.81 0.22
CA THR A 99 21.98 -5.20 0.21
C THR A 99 22.80 -4.34 1.19
N GLN A 100 22.34 -3.13 1.49
CA GLN A 100 22.97 -2.20 2.44
C GLN A 100 22.25 -2.18 3.80
N GLU A 101 20.94 -2.40 3.80
CA GLU A 101 20.08 -2.36 4.98
C GLU A 101 19.18 -3.62 5.01
N PRO A 102 19.72 -4.76 5.47
CA PRO A 102 18.99 -6.03 5.49
C PRO A 102 17.73 -5.96 6.37
N ALA A 103 16.68 -6.69 5.97
CA ALA A 103 15.48 -6.85 6.78
C ALA A 103 15.79 -7.61 8.10
N PRO A 104 15.11 -7.29 9.22
CA PRO A 104 14.07 -6.27 9.36
C PRO A 104 14.61 -4.84 9.30
N VAL A 105 13.94 -3.98 8.53
CA VAL A 105 14.28 -2.57 8.35
C VAL A 105 13.16 -1.68 8.87
N SER A 106 13.51 -0.47 9.34
CA SER A 106 12.53 0.53 9.77
C SER A 106 12.86 1.92 9.26
N LYS A 107 11.84 2.64 8.78
CA LYS A 107 11.93 4.03 8.33
C LYS A 107 10.84 4.88 8.98
N ASP A 108 11.22 6.07 9.42
CA ASP A 108 10.29 7.06 9.95
C ASP A 108 9.77 7.91 8.79
N LEU A 109 8.45 7.88 8.58
CA LEU A 109 7.75 8.56 7.51
C LEU A 109 6.96 9.73 8.09
N LEU A 110 7.50 10.93 7.93
CA LEU A 110 6.95 12.17 8.45
C LEU A 110 5.69 12.59 7.70
N PHE A 111 4.64 13.00 8.41
CA PHE A 111 3.53 13.75 7.82
C PHE A 111 3.90 15.23 7.69
N GLY A 112 4.64 15.56 6.63
CA GLY A 112 5.08 16.90 6.33
C GLY A 112 6.48 16.93 5.74
N SER A 113 7.27 17.96 6.05
CA SER A 113 8.65 18.08 5.57
C SER A 113 9.59 18.63 6.63
N CYS A 114 10.85 18.18 6.61
CA CYS A 114 11.92 18.75 7.43
C CYS A 114 13.02 19.30 6.52
N SER A 115 13.50 20.50 6.82
CA SER A 115 14.66 21.11 6.16
C SER A 115 15.57 21.77 7.18
N LYS A 116 16.86 21.42 7.17
CA LYS A 116 17.90 21.98 8.07
C LYS A 116 17.48 21.94 9.55
N GLY A 117 16.89 20.83 10.00
CA GLY A 117 16.48 20.63 11.39
C GLY A 117 15.18 21.32 11.80
N LYS A 118 14.48 22.01 10.88
CA LYS A 118 13.15 22.58 11.12
C LYS A 118 12.10 21.77 10.37
N CYS A 119 11.10 21.28 11.09
CA CYS A 119 10.03 20.47 10.52
C CYS A 119 8.72 21.25 10.49
N ARG A 120 8.04 21.18 9.34
CA ARG A 120 6.66 21.60 9.16
C ARG A 120 5.80 20.35 9.06
N TYR A 121 4.81 20.24 9.92
CA TYR A 121 3.91 19.10 9.96
C TYR A 121 2.61 19.46 9.27
N ASP A 122 2.02 18.50 8.58
CA ASP A 122 0.68 18.66 8.02
C ASP A 122 -0.38 18.34 9.09
N GLU A 123 -1.48 19.08 9.05
CA GLU A 123 -2.58 18.96 10.02
C GLU A 123 -3.75 18.16 9.44
N GLY A 124 -4.61 17.63 10.32
CA GLY A 124 -5.82 16.91 9.90
C GLY A 124 -5.53 15.63 9.12
N VAL A 125 -4.47 14.90 9.49
CA VAL A 125 -4.10 13.63 8.86
C VAL A 125 -5.05 12.52 9.32
N THR A 126 -5.68 11.81 8.38
CA THR A 126 -6.71 10.80 8.69
C THR A 126 -6.40 9.38 8.23
N GLY A 127 -5.42 9.22 7.34
CA GLY A 127 -5.09 7.93 6.74
C GLY A 127 -4.61 8.07 5.31
N GLY A 128 -4.42 6.94 4.63
CA GLY A 128 -3.72 6.91 3.36
C GLY A 128 -3.58 5.52 2.77
N GLY A 129 -2.70 5.43 1.78
CA GLY A 129 -2.28 4.18 1.14
C GLY A 129 -0.76 4.07 1.12
N LEU A 130 -0.25 2.89 1.41
CA LEU A 130 1.15 2.53 1.23
C LEU A 130 1.27 1.61 0.02
N THR A 131 2.09 2.01 -0.95
CA THR A 131 2.49 1.21 -2.09
C THR A 131 3.97 0.87 -1.96
N LEU A 132 4.30 -0.41 -2.09
CA LEU A 132 5.67 -0.92 -2.09
C LEU A 132 5.95 -1.62 -3.41
N ARG A 133 7.09 -1.31 -4.04
CA ARG A 133 7.53 -1.92 -5.30
C ARG A 133 8.87 -2.61 -5.07
N PHE A 134 8.85 -3.93 -5.07
CA PHE A 134 10.02 -4.76 -4.82
C PHE A 134 10.64 -5.17 -6.16
N ASP A 135 11.96 -5.03 -6.27
CA ASP A 135 12.74 -5.43 -7.45
C ASP A 135 13.18 -6.90 -7.41
N GLY A 136 12.38 -7.75 -6.76
CA GLY A 136 12.81 -9.08 -6.32
C GLY A 136 12.52 -10.27 -7.23
N GLY A 137 13.25 -11.35 -6.98
CA GLY A 137 12.98 -12.72 -7.42
C GLY A 137 13.23 -12.95 -8.92
N SER A 138 12.36 -13.75 -9.51
CA SER A 138 12.29 -13.97 -10.96
C SER A 138 11.56 -12.83 -11.70
N ALA A 139 10.80 -12.00 -10.99
CA ALA A 139 10.08 -10.85 -11.53
C ALA A 139 9.67 -9.83 -10.44
N PRO A 140 9.82 -8.52 -10.68
CA PRO A 140 9.35 -7.47 -9.77
C PRO A 140 7.87 -7.59 -9.42
N TYR A 141 7.51 -7.19 -8.20
CA TYR A 141 6.12 -7.22 -7.72
C TYR A 141 5.79 -5.98 -6.88
N ALA A 142 4.50 -5.66 -6.84
CA ALA A 142 3.99 -4.50 -6.12
C ALA A 142 2.94 -4.90 -5.09
N LEU A 143 2.98 -4.27 -3.92
CA LEU A 143 2.00 -4.44 -2.85
C LEU A 143 1.38 -3.10 -2.50
N LYS A 144 0.08 -3.10 -2.23
CA LYS A 144 -0.65 -1.91 -1.75
C LYS A 144 -1.56 -2.27 -0.60
N SER A 145 -1.55 -1.43 0.42
CA SER A 145 -2.48 -1.51 1.54
C SER A 145 -2.89 -0.11 1.97
N ASP A 146 -4.13 0.01 2.41
CA ASP A 146 -4.65 1.24 2.99
C ASP A 146 -4.57 1.22 4.51
N PHE A 147 -4.42 2.40 5.09
CA PHE A 147 -4.44 2.59 6.53
C PHE A 147 -5.34 3.77 6.92
N ASN A 148 -5.90 3.69 8.12
CA ASN A 148 -6.51 4.82 8.81
C ASN A 148 -5.63 5.23 9.99
N LEU A 149 -5.43 6.53 10.18
CA LEU A 149 -4.86 7.11 11.40
C LEU A 149 -6.02 7.66 12.24
N GLN A 150 -6.29 7.03 13.37
CA GLN A 150 -7.48 7.29 14.16
C GLN A 150 -7.11 7.68 15.58
N GLN A 151 -7.64 8.80 16.07
CA GLN A 151 -7.42 9.23 17.45
C GLN A 151 -8.52 8.73 18.38
N MET A 152 -8.13 8.30 19.58
CA MET A 152 -9.02 7.75 20.60
C MET A 152 -10.22 8.64 20.91
N PHE A 153 -9.98 9.94 21.14
CA PHE A 153 -11.02 10.93 21.45
C PHE A 153 -12.09 11.02 20.35
N ASP A 154 -11.66 11.22 19.10
CA ASP A 154 -12.58 11.39 17.95
C ASP A 154 -13.39 10.14 17.65
N ARG A 155 -12.79 8.97 17.88
CA ARG A 155 -13.40 7.66 17.61
C ARG A 155 -14.19 7.11 18.78
N GLN A 156 -14.13 7.75 19.95
CA GLN A 156 -14.78 7.30 21.18
C GLN A 156 -14.43 5.83 21.52
N GLY A 157 -13.20 5.41 21.21
CA GLY A 157 -12.71 4.03 21.41
C GLY A 157 -13.09 3.02 20.33
N LYS A 158 -13.73 3.42 19.23
CA LYS A 158 -14.13 2.52 18.13
C LYS A 158 -13.24 2.69 16.90
N PHE A 159 -12.25 1.81 16.79
CA PHE A 159 -11.30 1.79 15.69
C PHE A 159 -11.76 0.86 14.58
N VAL A 160 -11.77 1.32 13.32
CA VAL A 160 -12.34 0.57 12.20
C VAL A 160 -11.39 0.57 11.02
N SER A 161 -11.22 -0.60 10.38
CA SER A 161 -10.43 -0.73 9.15
C SER A 161 -11.10 0.01 7.99
N ARG A 162 -10.31 0.40 6.97
CA ARG A 162 -10.84 1.16 5.83
C ARG A 162 -11.89 0.41 5.02
N ASP A 163 -11.78 -0.92 4.95
CA ASP A 163 -12.76 -1.80 4.32
C ASP A 163 -13.99 -2.10 5.21
N SER A 164 -14.05 -1.51 6.41
CA SER A 164 -15.10 -1.70 7.42
C SER A 164 -15.29 -3.15 7.91
N LYS A 165 -14.34 -4.04 7.63
CA LYS A 165 -14.45 -5.46 8.02
C LYS A 165 -13.89 -5.76 9.39
N ALA A 166 -12.93 -4.99 9.89
CA ALA A 166 -12.37 -5.16 11.22
C ALA A 166 -12.70 -3.95 12.10
N THR A 167 -13.21 -4.22 13.30
CA THR A 167 -13.50 -3.21 14.30
C THR A 167 -12.93 -3.62 15.65
N LEU A 168 -12.19 -2.73 16.28
CA LEU A 168 -11.75 -2.84 17.66
C LEU A 168 -12.46 -1.78 18.49
N ASP A 169 -13.31 -2.21 19.42
CA ASP A 169 -13.95 -1.34 20.40
C ASP A 169 -13.24 -1.49 21.74
N VAL A 170 -12.57 -0.44 22.21
CA VAL A 170 -11.89 -0.42 23.53
C VAL A 170 -12.70 0.33 24.59
N GLY A 171 -13.90 0.82 24.24
CA GLY A 171 -14.70 1.73 25.05
C GLY A 171 -14.06 3.12 25.20
N THR A 172 -14.80 4.09 25.72
CA THR A 172 -14.37 5.50 25.80
C THR A 172 -13.21 5.77 26.77
N LYS A 173 -12.80 4.77 27.55
CA LYS A 173 -11.71 4.85 28.54
C LYS A 173 -10.67 3.75 28.40
N GLY A 174 -10.69 3.01 27.28
CA GLY A 174 -9.76 1.91 27.03
C GLY A 174 -8.32 2.35 26.76
N LEU A 175 -8.16 3.57 26.22
CA LEU A 175 -6.88 4.20 25.91
C LEU A 175 -6.93 5.69 26.32
N PRO A 176 -5.77 6.34 26.52
CA PRO A 176 -5.71 7.80 26.66
C PRO A 176 -6.31 8.54 25.45
N ASP A 177 -7.01 9.64 25.69
CA ASP A 177 -7.72 10.41 24.64
C ASP A 177 -6.84 10.84 23.45
N LYS A 178 -5.55 11.12 23.72
CA LYS A 178 -4.58 11.57 22.71
C LYS A 178 -3.97 10.42 21.90
N THR A 179 -4.25 9.17 22.24
CA THR A 179 -3.65 8.01 21.57
C THR A 179 -4.10 7.94 20.11
N TYR A 180 -3.12 7.91 19.22
CA TYR A 180 -3.31 7.56 17.82
C TYR A 180 -3.17 6.06 17.62
N VAL A 181 -4.07 5.49 16.83
CA VAL A 181 -4.07 4.09 16.41
C VAL A 181 -4.06 4.05 14.88
N ILE A 182 -3.06 3.38 14.32
CA ILE A 182 -3.09 2.96 12.91
C ILE A 182 -3.93 1.69 12.82
N VAL A 183 -4.91 1.71 11.91
CA VAL A 183 -5.68 0.54 11.51
C VAL A 183 -5.40 0.23 10.05
N ALA A 184 -4.76 -0.89 9.76
CA ALA A 184 -4.32 -1.25 8.41
C ALA A 184 -4.47 -2.75 8.16
N GLY A 185 -4.69 -3.14 6.90
CA GLY A 185 -4.38 -4.51 6.48
C GLY A 185 -2.86 -4.66 6.42
N THR A 186 -2.24 -5.61 7.13
CA THR A 186 -0.79 -5.79 6.95
C THR A 186 -0.51 -6.41 5.59
N MET A 187 0.61 -6.01 4.98
CA MET A 187 1.14 -6.79 3.86
C MET A 187 1.84 -8.00 4.48
N GLY A 188 1.54 -9.20 3.97
CA GLY A 188 2.15 -10.44 4.46
C GLY A 188 1.83 -10.80 5.92
N LEU A 189 2.46 -11.88 6.38
CA LEU A 189 2.23 -12.48 7.70
C LEU A 189 3.49 -12.40 8.58
N PRO A 190 3.38 -12.01 9.86
CA PRO A 190 4.51 -11.97 10.79
C PRO A 190 5.15 -13.33 11.05
N ALA A 191 4.37 -14.41 10.95
CA ALA A 191 4.85 -15.79 10.99
C ALA A 191 4.01 -16.65 10.05
N GLU A 192 4.44 -17.88 9.80
CA GLU A 192 3.58 -18.87 9.15
C GLU A 192 2.39 -19.19 10.06
N VAL A 193 1.27 -19.55 9.42
CA VAL A 193 0.04 -19.94 10.11
C VAL A 193 -0.47 -21.22 9.46
N ASP A 194 -0.95 -22.14 10.30
CA ASP A 194 -1.60 -23.36 9.83
C ASP A 194 -3.02 -23.04 9.35
N GLY A 195 -3.34 -23.49 8.15
CA GLY A 195 -4.66 -23.28 7.53
C GLY A 195 -4.71 -22.12 6.52
N GLU A 196 -5.89 -21.92 5.95
CA GLU A 196 -6.15 -20.85 4.99
C GLU A 196 -6.57 -19.57 5.71
N VAL A 197 -6.01 -18.41 5.32
CA VAL A 197 -6.40 -17.11 5.88
C VAL A 197 -7.70 -16.64 5.22
N LEU A 198 -8.80 -16.69 5.98
CA LEU A 198 -10.13 -16.27 5.54
C LEU A 198 -10.37 -14.76 5.68
N ALA A 199 -9.66 -14.09 6.60
CA ALA A 199 -9.76 -12.64 6.79
C ALA A 199 -8.53 -12.06 7.47
N GLY A 200 -8.24 -10.79 7.16
CA GLY A 200 -7.04 -10.10 7.61
C GLY A 200 -5.80 -10.52 6.82
N PRO A 201 -4.61 -10.31 7.37
CA PRO A 201 -4.31 -9.75 8.68
C PRO A 201 -4.66 -8.25 8.83
N TYR A 202 -5.26 -7.90 9.97
CA TYR A 202 -5.55 -6.52 10.37
C TYR A 202 -4.68 -6.11 11.55
N ALA A 203 -3.92 -5.04 11.37
CA ALA A 203 -3.14 -4.38 12.41
C ALA A 203 -3.95 -3.27 13.09
N PHE A 204 -3.93 -3.27 14.42
CA PHE A 204 -4.31 -2.15 15.27
C PHE A 204 -3.09 -1.80 16.10
N LEU A 205 -2.36 -0.76 15.72
CA LEU A 205 -1.06 -0.43 16.33
C LEU A 205 -1.05 1.01 16.81
N ALA A 206 -0.45 1.24 17.97
CA ALA A 206 -0.21 2.56 18.55
C ALA A 206 1.26 2.66 18.99
N ALA A 207 1.72 3.88 19.29
CA ALA A 207 3.08 4.11 19.76
C ALA A 207 3.44 3.29 21.01
N ALA A 208 2.46 3.09 21.89
CA ALA A 208 2.53 2.20 23.03
C ALA A 208 1.47 1.09 22.90
N SER A 209 1.75 -0.08 23.48
CA SER A 209 0.80 -1.21 23.53
C SER A 209 0.34 -1.46 24.96
N PRO A 210 -0.60 -0.65 25.49
CA PRO A 210 -1.12 -0.84 26.84
C PRO A 210 -2.03 -2.07 26.91
N VAL A 211 -2.18 -2.62 28.12
CA VAL A 211 -3.15 -3.67 28.40
C VAL A 211 -4.56 -3.09 28.36
N LEU A 212 -5.41 -3.65 27.50
CA LEU A 212 -6.82 -3.31 27.36
C LEU A 212 -7.65 -4.13 28.36
N LYS A 213 -8.57 -3.46 29.07
CA LYS A 213 -9.37 -4.10 30.12
C LYS A 213 -10.73 -4.63 29.64
N ALA A 214 -11.34 -3.96 28.67
CA ALA A 214 -12.68 -4.27 28.17
C ALA A 214 -12.76 -3.97 26.67
N ALA A 215 -11.91 -4.62 25.88
CA ALA A 215 -11.89 -4.44 24.43
C ALA A 215 -12.50 -5.64 23.71
N THR A 216 -13.24 -5.37 22.64
CA THR A 216 -13.84 -6.38 21.77
C THR A 216 -13.35 -6.17 20.35
N LEU A 217 -12.74 -7.20 19.78
CA LEU A 217 -12.44 -7.27 18.36
C LEU A 217 -13.58 -7.97 17.64
N THR A 218 -13.95 -7.45 16.47
CA THR A 218 -14.89 -8.07 15.54
C THR A 218 -14.30 -8.04 14.14
N ILE A 219 -14.25 -9.19 13.48
CA ILE A 219 -13.84 -9.33 12.08
C ILE A 219 -14.99 -9.94 11.29
N GLN A 220 -15.32 -9.32 10.17
CA GLN A 220 -16.29 -9.80 9.20
C GLN A 220 -15.56 -10.46 8.02
N SER A 221 -16.02 -11.65 7.61
CA SER A 221 -15.62 -12.26 6.34
C SER A 221 -16.85 -12.51 5.47
N LYS A 222 -16.60 -12.68 4.17
CA LYS A 222 -17.60 -13.18 3.22
C LYS A 222 -17.58 -14.71 3.16
N ASP A 223 -16.49 -15.34 3.60
CA ASP A 223 -16.30 -16.78 3.57
C ASP A 223 -17.00 -17.45 4.76
N ASP A 224 -17.23 -18.76 4.65
CA ASP A 224 -17.83 -19.54 5.72
C ASP A 224 -16.87 -19.67 6.92
N LEU A 225 -17.23 -18.99 8.01
CA LEU A 225 -16.49 -18.96 9.26
C LEU A 225 -16.74 -20.19 10.14
N THR A 226 -17.55 -21.16 9.73
CA THR A 226 -17.77 -22.38 10.52
C THR A 226 -16.44 -23.12 10.73
N GLY A 227 -16.06 -23.30 12.00
CA GLY A 227 -14.79 -23.92 12.39
C GLY A 227 -13.56 -23.00 12.28
N ALA A 228 -13.74 -21.74 11.89
CA ALA A 228 -12.66 -20.78 11.79
C ALA A 228 -12.15 -20.35 13.18
N LYS A 229 -10.87 -20.01 13.23
CA LYS A 229 -10.14 -19.59 14.43
C LYS A 229 -9.68 -18.16 14.28
N LEU A 230 -9.90 -17.35 15.31
CA LEU A 230 -9.35 -16.00 15.39
C LEU A 230 -7.98 -16.07 16.07
N MET A 231 -6.94 -15.64 15.36
CA MET A 231 -5.55 -15.65 15.83
C MET A 231 -5.08 -14.22 16.10
N MET A 232 -4.32 -14.03 17.18
CA MET A 232 -3.61 -12.79 17.49
C MET A 232 -2.09 -13.03 17.46
N TRP A 233 -1.36 -12.20 16.73
CA TRP A 233 0.09 -12.13 16.85
C TRP A 233 0.47 -11.26 18.05
N ASN A 234 1.16 -11.84 19.02
CA ASN A 234 1.58 -11.14 20.25
C ASN A 234 2.98 -10.52 20.17
N GLY A 235 3.59 -10.50 18.97
CA GLY A 235 4.99 -10.09 18.77
C GLY A 235 5.98 -11.26 18.66
N LYS A 236 5.58 -12.47 19.07
CA LYS A 236 6.43 -13.67 19.06
C LYS A 236 5.76 -14.90 18.46
N SER A 237 4.47 -15.10 18.72
CA SER A 237 3.71 -16.25 18.24
C SER A 237 2.26 -15.88 18.01
N TYR A 238 1.56 -16.70 17.22
CA TYR A 238 0.11 -16.66 17.17
C TYR A 238 -0.47 -17.31 18.42
N THR A 239 -1.48 -16.65 18.99
CA THR A 239 -2.32 -17.19 20.05
C THR A 239 -3.76 -17.25 19.53
N GLU A 240 -4.39 -18.42 19.64
CA GLU A 240 -5.82 -18.58 19.33
C GLU A 240 -6.66 -17.88 20.40
N LEU A 241 -7.63 -17.08 19.97
CA LEU A 241 -8.54 -16.35 20.83
C LEU A 241 -9.90 -17.03 20.85
N LYS A 242 -10.44 -17.22 22.06
CA LYS A 242 -11.77 -17.79 22.26
C LYS A 242 -12.84 -16.82 21.75
N SER A 243 -13.38 -17.15 20.59
CA SER A 243 -14.27 -16.27 19.83
C SER A 243 -15.69 -16.83 19.72
N THR A 244 -16.63 -15.96 19.39
CA THR A 244 -18.01 -16.28 19.07
C THR A 244 -18.29 -15.95 17.61
N LEU A 245 -19.10 -16.79 16.97
CA LEU A 245 -19.54 -16.62 15.59
C LEU A 245 -21.00 -16.17 15.55
N ALA A 246 -21.29 -15.10 14.83
CA ALA A 246 -22.64 -14.63 14.55
C ALA A 246 -22.64 -13.80 13.26
N ASP A 247 -23.62 -14.00 12.38
CA ASP A 247 -23.87 -13.14 11.22
C ASP A 247 -22.64 -12.85 10.32
N SER A 248 -21.89 -13.88 9.94
CA SER A 248 -20.63 -13.77 9.16
C SER A 248 -19.53 -12.95 9.84
N LYS A 249 -19.61 -12.80 11.16
CA LYS A 249 -18.63 -12.15 12.01
C LYS A 249 -18.07 -13.12 13.03
N ILE A 250 -16.81 -12.93 13.34
CA ILE A 250 -16.10 -13.57 14.45
C ILE A 250 -15.68 -12.48 15.43
N SER A 251 -16.06 -12.63 16.68
CA SER A 251 -15.82 -11.64 17.72
C SER A 251 -15.15 -12.25 18.94
N THR A 252 -14.28 -11.50 19.61
CA THR A 252 -13.60 -11.95 20.83
C THR A 252 -13.25 -10.78 21.73
N PRO A 253 -13.28 -10.95 23.06
CA PRO A 253 -12.56 -10.02 23.93
C PRO A 253 -11.05 -10.08 23.63
N VAL A 254 -10.39 -8.93 23.70
CA VAL A 254 -8.93 -8.81 23.54
C VAL A 254 -8.34 -7.96 24.65
N THR A 255 -7.10 -8.23 25.02
CA THR A 255 -6.38 -7.55 26.11
C THR A 255 -5.25 -6.65 25.61
N GLY A 256 -5.07 -6.52 24.31
CA GLY A 256 -3.99 -5.72 23.73
C GLY A 256 -4.24 -5.34 22.29
N LEU A 257 -3.50 -4.32 21.86
CA LEU A 257 -3.32 -3.98 20.45
C LEU A 257 -2.42 -5.02 19.77
N GLY A 258 -2.52 -5.15 18.45
CA GLY A 258 -1.76 -6.18 17.73
C GLY A 258 -2.28 -6.46 16.33
N ILE A 259 -1.94 -7.63 15.83
CA ILE A 259 -2.31 -8.07 14.48
C ILE A 259 -3.20 -9.29 14.62
N PHE A 260 -4.33 -9.25 13.92
CA PHE A 260 -5.38 -10.25 14.03
C PHE A 260 -5.72 -10.80 12.66
N LEU A 261 -5.95 -12.10 12.59
CA LEU A 261 -6.37 -12.78 11.38
C LEU A 261 -7.29 -13.94 11.71
N VAL A 262 -8.03 -14.39 10.71
CA VAL A 262 -8.95 -15.52 10.82
C VAL A 262 -8.44 -16.63 9.92
N VAL A 263 -8.27 -17.83 10.46
CA VAL A 263 -7.86 -19.02 9.71
C VAL A 263 -8.86 -20.15 9.80
N LYS A 264 -8.81 -21.07 8.83
CA LYS A 264 -9.57 -22.33 8.84
C LYS A 264 -8.73 -23.47 8.29
#